data_AF-A0AAN5D4P0-F1
#
_entry.id   AF-A0AAN5D4P0-F1
#
_cell.length_a   1.000
_cell.length_b   1.000
_cell.length_c   1.000
_cell.angle_alpha   90.00
_cell.angle_beta   90.00
_cell.angle_gamma   90.00
#
_symmetry.space_group_name_H-M   'P 1'
#
loop_
_entity.id
_entity.type
_entity.pdbx_description
1 polymer ?
#
loop_
_entity_poly.entity_id
_entity_poly.type
_entity_poly.pdbx_seq_one_letter_code
_entity_poly.pdbx_strand_id
1 'polypeptide(L)'
;SNFTTSLLIGLVDAHYHTAMLILGVISVFVSLLLIYLILYKTPVASAQYRTGLLVLQLCFLIFDVYWCFIFVPLLSLPNFGIFCTGFMCTTLKVDVNYHMIFMLLISIETFAWFFICMLKRHQEISSINSPHRYSSVIFKYYQYCLSLMA
;
A
#
# COMPACT_ATOMS: atom_id res chain seq x y z
N SER A 1 22.48 -33.88 10.05
CA SER A 1 21.56 -32.82 10.52
C SER A 1 21.46 -31.64 9.54
N ASN A 2 22.51 -31.29 8.79
CA ASN A 2 22.51 -30.11 7.89
C ASN A 2 21.68 -30.25 6.60
N PHE A 3 21.43 -31.48 6.13
CA PHE A 3 20.65 -31.72 4.90
C PHE A 3 19.14 -31.61 5.11
N THR A 4 18.66 -32.04 6.29
CA THR A 4 17.26 -31.92 6.68
C THR A 4 16.87 -30.48 6.95
N THR A 5 17.77 -29.66 7.50
CA THR A 5 17.51 -28.24 7.74
C THR A 5 17.48 -27.43 6.45
N SER A 6 18.37 -27.67 5.49
CA SER A 6 18.36 -26.98 4.19
C SER A 6 17.12 -27.31 3.35
N LEU A 7 16.67 -28.57 3.36
CA LEU A 7 15.44 -28.98 2.68
C LEU A 7 14.19 -28.33 3.29
N LEU A 8 14.14 -28.25 4.62
CA LEU A 8 12.99 -27.70 5.34
C LEU A 8 12.89 -26.17 5.16
N ILE A 9 14.02 -25.47 5.11
CA ILE A 9 14.08 -24.04 4.77
C ILE A 9 13.57 -23.80 3.34
N GLY A 10 14.07 -24.57 2.35
CA GLY A 10 13.62 -24.42 0.97
C GLY A 10 12.13 -24.72 0.75
N LEU A 11 11.56 -25.66 1.52
CA LEU A 11 10.12 -25.95 1.48
C LEU A 11 9.29 -24.80 2.08
N VAL A 12 9.73 -24.23 3.21
CA VAL A 12 9.08 -23.08 3.86
C VAL A 12 9.11 -21.86 2.94
N ASP A 13 10.24 -21.60 2.29
CA ASP A 13 10.38 -20.48 1.35
C ASP A 13 9.45 -20.62 0.14
N ALA A 14 9.31 -21.84 -0.41
CA ALA A 14 8.39 -22.11 -1.52
C ALA A 14 6.92 -21.92 -1.13
N HIS A 15 6.52 -22.39 0.07
CA HIS A 15 5.17 -22.17 0.58
C HIS A 15 4.89 -20.69 0.87
N TYR A 16 5.86 -19.98 1.45
CA TYR A 16 5.75 -18.55 1.72
C TYR A 16 5.59 -17.74 0.43
N HIS A 17 6.42 -18.02 -0.58
CA HIS A 17 6.34 -17.36 -1.88
C HIS A 17 4.96 -17.58 -2.53
N THR A 18 4.44 -18.80 -2.45
CA THR A 18 3.10 -19.13 -2.99
C THR A 18 2.01 -18.39 -2.22
N ALA A 19 2.08 -18.31 -0.89
CA ALA A 19 1.12 -17.58 -0.08
C ALA A 19 1.12 -16.08 -0.39
N MET A 20 2.29 -15.47 -0.55
CA MET A 20 2.42 -14.05 -0.89
C MET A 20 1.83 -13.72 -2.26
N LEU A 21 2.01 -14.59 -3.26
CA LEU A 21 1.37 -14.43 -4.57
C LEU A 21 -0.16 -14.52 -4.46
N ILE A 22 -0.70 -15.49 -3.72
CA ILE A 22 -2.15 -15.64 -3.53
C ILE A 22 -2.72 -14.41 -2.82
N LEU A 23 -2.08 -13.96 -1.73
CA LEU A 23 -2.49 -12.76 -1.01
C LEU A 23 -2.43 -11.51 -1.89
N GLY A 24 -1.36 -11.36 -2.68
CA GLY A 24 -1.21 -10.27 -3.63
C GLY A 24 -2.33 -10.25 -4.67
N VAL A 25 -2.67 -11.40 -5.26
CA VAL A 25 -3.76 -11.51 -6.25
C VAL A 25 -5.11 -11.13 -5.62
N ILE A 26 -5.40 -11.63 -4.42
CA ILE A 26 -6.63 -11.29 -3.71
C ILE A 26 -6.67 -9.80 -3.40
N SER A 27 -5.58 -9.22 -2.91
CA SER A 27 -5.51 -7.81 -2.53
C SER A 27 -5.65 -6.88 -3.74
N VAL A 28 -5.04 -7.24 -4.88
CA VAL A 28 -5.24 -6.52 -6.15
C VAL A 28 -6.70 -6.57 -6.58
N PHE A 29 -7.35 -7.73 -6.50
CA PHE A 29 -8.76 -7.87 -6.86
C PHE A 29 -9.67 -7.01 -5.96
N VAL A 30 -9.44 -7.06 -4.65
CA VAL A 30 -10.18 -6.22 -3.67
C VAL A 30 -9.93 -4.74 -3.93
N SER A 31 -8.69 -4.34 -4.23
CA SER A 31 -8.33 -2.96 -4.55
C SER A 31 -9.03 -2.46 -5.81
N LEU A 32 -9.11 -3.28 -6.87
CA LEU A 32 -9.84 -2.95 -8.08
C LEU A 32 -11.36 -2.83 -7.82
N LEU A 33 -11.92 -3.73 -7.01
CA LEU A 33 -13.32 -3.67 -6.59
C LEU A 33 -13.61 -2.38 -5.80
N LEU A 34 -12.70 -1.96 -4.93
CA LEU A 34 -12.81 -0.71 -4.18
C LEU A 34 -12.73 0.51 -5.10
N ILE A 35 -11.80 0.55 -6.06
CA ILE A 35 -11.74 1.62 -7.08
C ILE A 35 -13.08 1.69 -7.84
N TYR A 36 -13.60 0.54 -8.27
CA TYR A 36 -14.90 0.45 -8.93
C TYR A 36 -16.03 1.01 -8.05
N LEU A 37 -16.10 0.61 -6.78
CA LEU A 37 -17.09 1.13 -5.82
C LEU A 37 -16.97 2.64 -5.61
N ILE A 38 -15.74 3.15 -5.51
CA ILE A 38 -15.49 4.59 -5.33
C ILE A 38 -15.98 5.38 -6.54
N LEU A 39 -15.74 4.88 -7.76
CA LEU A 39 -16.16 5.55 -9.00
C LEU A 39 -17.68 5.55 -9.19
N TYR A 40 -18.34 4.42 -8.94
CA TYR A 40 -19.77 4.25 -9.29
C TYR A 40 -20.74 4.57 -8.14
N LYS A 41 -20.34 4.37 -6.88
CA LYS A 41 -21.26 4.43 -5.72
C LYS A 41 -21.02 5.61 -4.78
N THR A 42 -19.88 6.29 -4.87
CA THR A 42 -19.59 7.43 -4.00
C THR A 42 -20.26 8.70 -4.57
N PRO A 43 -21.12 9.38 -3.80
CA PRO A 43 -21.83 10.57 -4.28
C PRO A 43 -20.86 11.70 -4.65
N VAL A 44 -21.18 12.41 -5.72
CA VAL A 44 -20.37 13.50 -6.32
C VAL A 44 -20.25 14.73 -5.39
N ALA A 45 -21.03 14.76 -4.30
CA ALA A 45 -21.13 15.89 -3.37
C ALA A 45 -19.80 16.28 -2.71
N SER A 46 -18.82 15.37 -2.60
CA SER A 46 -17.48 15.68 -2.09
C SER A 46 -16.39 15.15 -3.02
N ALA A 47 -16.24 15.78 -4.18
CA ALA A 47 -15.21 15.45 -5.18
C ALA A 47 -13.82 15.25 -4.57
N GLN A 48 -13.45 16.07 -3.59
CA GLN A 48 -12.17 15.96 -2.89
C GLN A 48 -12.02 14.70 -2.01
N TYR A 49 -13.10 14.23 -1.38
CA TYR A 49 -13.08 12.99 -0.60
C TYR A 49 -12.95 11.78 -1.52
N ARG A 50 -13.65 11.80 -2.67
CA ARG A 50 -13.52 10.76 -3.70
C ARG A 50 -12.09 10.70 -4.24
N THR A 51 -11.47 11.85 -4.53
CA THR A 51 -10.07 11.89 -4.99
C THR A 51 -9.12 11.32 -3.93
N GLY A 52 -9.30 11.67 -2.65
CA GLY A 52 -8.46 11.12 -1.58
C GLY A 52 -8.58 9.60 -1.45
N LEU A 53 -9.80 9.05 -1.53
CA LEU A 53 -10.03 7.61 -1.51
C LEU A 53 -9.42 6.90 -2.74
N LEU A 54 -9.51 7.50 -3.93
CA LEU A 54 -8.90 6.95 -5.13
C LEU A 54 -7.37 6.93 -5.04
N VAL A 55 -6.76 8.02 -4.55
CA VAL A 55 -5.31 8.08 -4.33
C VAL A 55 -4.88 7.03 -3.30
N LEU A 56 -5.60 6.91 -2.19
CA LEU A 56 -5.34 5.90 -1.17
C LEU A 56 -5.40 4.48 -1.75
N GLN A 57 -6.43 4.17 -2.53
CA GLN A 57 -6.58 2.84 -3.13
C GLN A 57 -5.51 2.56 -4.19
N LEU A 58 -5.07 3.58 -4.92
CA LEU A 58 -3.98 3.47 -5.89
C LEU A 58 -2.63 3.25 -5.17
N CYS A 59 -2.38 3.91 -4.04
CA CYS A 59 -1.22 3.64 -3.19
C CYS A 59 -1.21 2.18 -2.68
N PHE A 60 -2.35 1.66 -2.21
CA PHE A 60 -2.45 0.25 -1.80
C PHE A 60 -2.21 -0.70 -2.96
N LEU A 61 -2.77 -0.43 -4.15
CA LEU A 61 -2.52 -1.25 -5.33
C LEU A 61 -1.03 -1.29 -5.71
N ILE A 62 -0.36 -0.13 -5.72
CA ILE A 62 1.08 -0.04 -5.98
C ILE A 62 1.86 -0.82 -4.92
N PHE A 63 1.51 -0.65 -3.65
CA PHE A 63 2.15 -1.34 -2.53
C PHE A 63 2.01 -2.86 -2.67
N ASP A 64 0.82 -3.37 -2.96
CA ASP A 64 0.55 -4.80 -3.12
C ASP A 64 1.31 -5.39 -4.30
N VAL A 65 1.28 -4.70 -5.46
CA VAL A 65 2.02 -5.14 -6.65
C VAL A 65 3.52 -5.16 -6.37
N TYR A 66 4.03 -4.12 -5.72
CA TYR A 66 5.45 -4.02 -5.40
C TYR A 66 5.89 -5.08 -4.40
N TRP A 67 5.16 -5.25 -3.30
CA TRP A 67 5.50 -6.18 -2.24
C TRP A 67 5.34 -7.65 -2.67
N CYS A 68 4.25 -7.98 -3.35
CA CYS A 68 3.89 -9.37 -3.64
C CYS A 68 4.45 -9.91 -4.96
N PHE A 69 4.92 -9.04 -5.87
CA PHE A 69 5.46 -9.48 -7.17
C PHE A 69 6.86 -8.94 -7.47
N ILE A 70 7.13 -7.66 -7.19
CA ILE A 70 8.39 -7.00 -7.60
C ILE A 70 9.51 -7.25 -6.60
N PHE A 71 9.20 -7.20 -5.30
CA PHE A 71 10.15 -7.33 -4.20
C PHE A 71 10.11 -8.74 -3.59
N VAL A 72 8.96 -9.23 -3.14
CA VAL A 72 8.82 -10.54 -2.46
C VAL A 72 9.96 -10.81 -1.47
N PRO A 73 9.90 -10.19 -0.28
CA PRO A 73 10.93 -10.40 0.72
C PRO A 73 10.90 -11.86 1.18
N LEU A 74 12.04 -12.51 1.28
CA LEU A 74 12.14 -13.80 1.93
C LEU A 74 12.11 -13.61 3.44
N LEU A 75 11.15 -14.26 4.09
CA LEU A 75 10.98 -14.23 5.55
C LEU A 75 11.77 -15.37 6.23
N SER A 76 13.01 -15.61 5.77
CA SER A 76 13.87 -16.62 6.38
C SER A 76 14.45 -16.08 7.70
N LEU A 77 13.83 -16.48 8.81
CA LEU A 77 14.37 -16.31 10.16
C LEU A 77 15.78 -16.92 10.21
N PRO A 78 16.82 -16.22 10.71
CA PRO A 78 16.79 -15.02 11.55
C PRO A 78 17.00 -13.69 10.81
N ASN A 79 17.19 -13.69 9.50
CA ASN A 79 17.62 -12.51 8.74
C ASN A 79 16.47 -11.92 7.92
N PHE A 80 15.50 -11.30 8.61
CA PHE A 80 14.49 -10.47 7.96
C PHE A 80 15.17 -9.41 7.07
N GLY A 81 14.97 -9.49 5.77
CA GLY A 81 15.33 -8.40 4.85
C GLY A 81 16.75 -8.42 4.28
N ILE A 82 17.45 -9.55 4.25
CA ILE A 82 18.71 -9.66 3.49
C ILE A 82 18.47 -10.23 2.08
N PHE A 83 17.44 -11.06 1.93
CA PHE A 83 17.19 -11.77 0.69
C PHE A 83 15.83 -11.39 0.10
N CYS A 84 15.85 -11.17 -1.21
CA CYS A 84 14.71 -10.74 -2.00
C CYS A 84 14.68 -11.61 -3.27
N THR A 85 13.53 -12.21 -3.56
CA THR A 85 13.35 -13.11 -4.71
C THR A 85 12.49 -12.52 -5.81
N GLY A 86 12.01 -11.29 -5.63
CA GLY A 86 11.19 -10.63 -6.63
C GLY A 86 11.96 -10.26 -7.91
N PHE A 87 11.20 -9.80 -8.91
CA PHE A 87 11.73 -9.49 -10.23
C PHE A 87 12.89 -8.48 -10.20
N MET A 88 12.81 -7.42 -9.39
CA MET A 88 13.86 -6.38 -9.36
C MET A 88 15.17 -6.87 -8.72
N CYS A 89 15.08 -7.73 -7.71
CA CYS A 89 16.27 -8.27 -7.06
C CYS A 89 16.96 -9.33 -7.90
N THR A 90 16.18 -10.10 -8.67
CA THR A 90 16.71 -11.17 -9.54
C THR A 90 17.24 -10.65 -10.88
N THR A 91 16.56 -9.70 -11.52
CA THR A 91 16.94 -9.19 -12.85
C THR A 91 17.83 -7.95 -12.80
N LEU A 92 17.51 -6.99 -11.94
CA LEU A 92 18.21 -5.70 -11.86
C LEU A 92 19.24 -5.65 -10.73
N LYS A 93 19.31 -6.68 -9.87
CA LYS A 93 20.25 -6.80 -8.73
C LYS A 93 20.26 -5.54 -7.84
N VAL A 94 19.10 -4.91 -7.69
CA VAL A 94 18.95 -3.75 -6.80
C VAL A 94 19.05 -4.22 -5.35
N ASP A 95 19.75 -3.44 -4.52
CA ASP A 95 19.92 -3.76 -3.11
C ASP A 95 18.56 -3.70 -2.37
N VAL A 96 18.34 -4.70 -1.52
CA VAL A 96 17.15 -4.87 -0.67
C VAL A 96 16.89 -3.63 0.18
N ASN A 97 17.93 -2.92 0.60
CA ASN A 97 17.82 -1.69 1.38
C ASN A 97 17.04 -0.58 0.64
N TYR A 98 17.23 -0.43 -0.67
CA TYR A 98 16.49 0.58 -1.45
C TYR A 98 15.00 0.26 -1.54
N HIS A 99 14.67 -1.03 -1.71
CA HIS A 99 13.30 -1.50 -1.69
C HIS A 99 12.60 -1.24 -0.35
N MET A 100 13.30 -1.49 0.76
CA MET A 100 12.79 -1.24 2.11
C MET A 100 12.55 0.25 2.36
N ILE A 101 13.49 1.12 1.96
CA ILE A 101 13.32 2.58 2.07
C ILE A 101 12.12 3.05 1.24
N PHE A 102 12.01 2.58 -0.01
CA PHE A 102 10.88 2.92 -0.88
C PHE A 102 9.54 2.50 -0.27
N MET A 103 9.45 1.29 0.28
CA MET A 103 8.23 0.81 0.93
C MET A 103 7.88 1.57 2.20
N LEU A 104 8.89 1.99 2.98
CA LEU A 104 8.68 2.87 4.14
C LEU A 104 8.07 4.22 3.71
N LEU A 105 8.61 4.84 2.66
CA LEU A 105 8.10 6.12 2.14
C LEU A 105 6.65 6.01 1.67
N ILE A 106 6.32 4.98 0.88
CA ILE A 106 4.94 4.72 0.44
C ILE A 106 4.02 4.46 1.64
N SER A 107 4.48 3.74 2.65
CA SER A 107 3.68 3.44 3.84
C SER A 107 3.32 4.71 4.63
N ILE A 108 4.28 5.64 4.78
CA ILE A 108 4.04 6.93 5.44
C ILE A 108 3.03 7.77 4.67
N GLU A 109 3.18 7.87 3.35
CA GLU A 109 2.25 8.60 2.48
C GLU A 109 0.83 8.00 2.54
N THR A 110 0.73 6.67 2.45
CA THR A 110 -0.55 5.94 2.54
C THR A 110 -1.24 6.21 3.88
N PHE A 111 -0.48 6.19 4.97
CA PHE A 111 -0.99 6.46 6.30
C PHE A 111 -1.48 7.91 6.48
N ALA A 112 -0.76 8.88 5.91
CA ALA A 112 -1.18 10.27 5.89
C ALA A 112 -2.50 10.45 5.12
N TRP A 113 -2.61 9.87 3.91
CA TRP A 113 -3.85 9.89 3.13
C TRP A 113 -5.02 9.24 3.84
N PHE A 114 -4.79 8.12 4.53
CA PHE A 114 -5.81 7.45 5.34
C PHE A 114 -6.37 8.38 6.41
N PHE A 115 -5.51 9.03 7.19
CA PHE A 115 -5.95 9.98 8.22
C PHE A 115 -6.73 11.16 7.65
N ILE A 116 -6.26 11.73 6.55
CA ILE A 116 -6.95 12.85 5.88
C ILE A 116 -8.35 12.42 5.42
N CYS A 117 -8.48 11.24 4.83
CA CYS A 117 -9.77 10.70 4.40
C CYS A 117 -10.71 10.47 5.59
N MET A 118 -10.20 9.89 6.70
CA MET A 118 -10.97 9.68 7.91
C MET A 118 -11.45 10.99 8.54
N LEU A 119 -10.56 12.00 8.65
CA LEU A 119 -10.91 13.32 9.16
C LEU A 119 -11.99 13.98 8.31
N LYS A 120 -11.87 13.92 6.97
CA LYS A 120 -12.90 14.46 6.08
C LYS A 120 -14.24 13.75 6.22
N ARG A 121 -14.24 12.42 6.31
CA ARG A 121 -15.47 11.65 6.54
C ARG A 121 -16.14 12.07 7.85
N HIS A 122 -15.37 12.24 8.93
CA HIS A 122 -15.89 12.70 10.21
C HIS A 122 -16.43 14.14 10.14
N GLN A 123 -15.81 15.03 9.36
CA GLN A 123 -16.29 16.40 9.18
C GLN A 123 -17.62 16.46 8.43
N GLU A 124 -17.80 15.67 7.38
CA GLU A 124 -19.08 15.61 6.65
C GLU A 124 -20.21 15.19 7.60
N ILE A 125 -19.98 14.15 8.41
CA ILE A 125 -20.95 13.67 9.41
C ILE A 125 -21.17 14.72 10.51
N SER A 126 -20.10 15.33 11.03
CA SER A 126 -20.20 16.30 12.12
C SER A 126 -20.77 17.64 11.67
N SER A 127 -20.66 17.99 10.39
CA SER A 127 -21.23 19.23 9.83
C SER A 127 -22.76 19.25 9.90
N ILE A 128 -23.38 18.07 10.06
CA ILE A 128 -24.81 17.91 10.33
C ILE A 128 -25.14 18.39 11.77
N ASN A 129 -24.18 18.32 12.70
CA ASN A 129 -24.40 18.54 14.14
C ASN A 129 -23.61 19.72 14.76
N SER A 130 -22.63 20.31 14.08
CA SER A 130 -21.86 21.46 14.60
C SER A 130 -21.16 22.29 13.52
N PRO A 131 -21.09 23.63 13.69
CA PRO A 131 -20.55 24.56 12.68
C PRO A 131 -19.02 24.62 12.60
N HIS A 132 -18.27 23.91 13.46
CA HIS A 132 -16.81 23.93 13.42
C HIS A 132 -16.26 23.05 12.29
N ARG A 133 -15.96 23.69 11.14
CA ARG A 133 -15.23 23.09 10.02
C ARG A 133 -13.73 23.31 10.18
N TYR A 134 -12.95 22.24 9.98
CA TYR A 134 -11.49 22.33 9.91
C TYR A 134 -11.07 23.01 8.59
N SER A 135 -9.94 23.73 8.60
CA SER A 135 -9.49 24.54 7.47
C SER A 135 -9.16 23.70 6.23
N SER A 136 -9.74 24.07 5.07
CA SER A 136 -9.48 23.45 3.76
C SER A 136 -8.02 23.53 3.28
N VAL A 137 -7.18 24.31 3.99
CA VAL A 137 -5.76 24.53 3.69
C VAL A 137 -4.93 23.25 3.78
N ILE A 138 -5.20 22.38 4.75
CA ILE A 138 -4.45 21.13 4.94
C ILE A 138 -4.61 20.21 3.73
N PHE A 139 -5.82 20.16 3.16
CA PHE A 139 -6.09 19.32 1.99
C PHE A 139 -5.44 19.88 0.73
N LYS A 140 -5.46 21.21 0.55
CA LYS A 140 -4.74 21.87 -0.55
C LYS A 140 -3.25 21.59 -0.46
N TYR A 141 -2.66 21.65 0.72
CA TYR A 141 -1.24 21.37 0.93
C TYR A 141 -0.85 19.94 0.49
N TYR A 142 -1.61 18.93 0.92
CA TYR A 142 -1.37 17.54 0.52
C TYR A 142 -1.63 17.29 -0.97
N GLN A 143 -2.65 17.93 -1.56
CA GLN A 143 -2.89 17.85 -3.00
C GLN A 143 -1.76 18.50 -3.81
N TYR A 144 -1.15 19.58 -3.29
CA TYR A 144 0.06 20.19 -3.85
C TYR A 144 1.27 19.25 -3.76
N CYS A 145 1.51 18.60 -2.61
CA CYS A 145 2.57 17.60 -2.47
C CYS A 145 2.41 16.45 -3.47
N LEU A 146 1.18 15.96 -3.67
CA LEU A 146 0.90 14.91 -4.65
C LEU A 146 1.21 15.35 -6.08
N SER A 147 0.84 16.58 -6.47
CA SER A 147 1.20 17.14 -7.78
C SER A 147 2.68 17.46 -7.95
N LEU A 148 3.45 17.52 -6.86
CA LEU A 148 4.90 17.68 -6.91
C LEU A 148 5.62 16.32 -7.06
N MET A 149 4.95 15.23 -6.68
CA MET A 149 5.47 13.86 -6.76
C MET A 149 5.05 13.11 -8.04
N ALA A 150 4.01 13.58 -8.73
CA ALA A 150 3.53 13.05 -10.01
C ALA A 150 4.25 13.71 -11.20
#